data_AF-A0ABD1Q752-F1
#
_entry.id   AF-A0ABD1Q752-F1
#
_cell.length_a   1.000
_cell.length_b   1.000
_cell.length_c   1.000
_cell.angle_alpha   90.00
_cell.angle_beta   90.00
_cell.angle_gamma   90.00
#
_symmetry.space_group_name_H-M   'P 1'
#
loop_
_entity.id
_entity.type
_entity.pdbx_description
1 polymer ?
#
loop_
_entity_poly.entity_id
_entity_poly.type
_entity_poly.pdbx_seq_one_letter_code
_entity_poly.pdbx_strand_id
1 'polypeptide(L)'
;MENVPNSEFVDALPSQLESLRKRVLELETENAKFSALLSNCRCRKMEESSSAHVLDSGHLVAVTENLKLDGNDVMTVNPSKQMLPGCSTKTLHHFPKRYVALKVMYFGQRFYGFASEAQMDPTIESEIFKALHKTRLISGDKKEFQYSRCGRTDKGVSSVGQVISLFLRTNCKETAASNGYSGEPFAKELCEEIDYVKMLNRVLPEDIRIIGWSPAPTDFSARFSCLSRQYKYFFWRENLNITAMEIAR
;
A
#
# COMPACT_ATOMS: atom_id res chain seq x y z
N MET A 1 24.03 31.92 56.66
CA MET A 1 25.10 31.25 55.87
C MET A 1 24.44 30.08 55.16
N GLU A 2 23.49 30.31 54.27
CA GLU A 2 23.68 30.80 52.88
C GLU A 2 24.79 30.06 52.15
N ASN A 3 24.39 29.14 51.26
CA ASN A 3 25.16 28.74 50.09
C ASN A 3 24.16 28.38 48.98
N VAL A 4 24.12 29.24 47.97
CA VAL A 4 23.28 29.16 46.78
C VAL A 4 24.09 28.52 45.65
N PRO A 5 23.62 27.44 45.01
CA PRO A 5 24.11 27.05 43.70
C PRO A 5 22.92 27.03 42.72
N ASN A 6 22.54 28.19 42.20
CA ASN A 6 21.44 28.28 41.22
C ASN A 6 21.68 29.33 40.11
N SER A 7 22.82 30.03 40.06
CA SER A 7 23.00 31.11 39.07
C SER A 7 23.23 30.60 37.65
N GLU A 8 24.04 29.55 37.45
CA GLU A 8 24.37 29.07 36.09
C GLU A 8 23.17 28.47 35.32
N PHE A 9 22.20 27.89 36.03
CA PHE A 9 20.99 27.33 35.40
C PHE A 9 19.97 28.42 35.05
N VAL A 10 19.91 29.48 35.85
CA VAL A 10 19.01 30.62 35.65
C VAL A 10 19.52 31.53 34.52
N ASP A 11 20.84 31.64 34.35
CA ASP A 11 21.45 32.47 33.29
C ASP A 11 21.33 31.85 31.89
N ALA A 12 21.22 30.52 31.79
CA ALA A 12 21.07 29.81 30.51
C ALA A 12 19.62 29.70 30.03
N LEU A 13 18.63 29.82 30.92
CA LEU A 13 17.21 29.68 30.61
C LEU A 13 16.67 30.74 29.62
N PRO A 14 17.03 32.03 29.74
CA PRO A 14 16.57 33.07 28.82
C PRO A 14 17.02 32.83 27.39
N SER A 15 18.28 32.40 27.19
CA SER A 15 18.82 32.14 25.85
C SER A 15 18.17 30.92 25.19
N GLN A 16 17.85 29.88 25.95
CA GLN A 16 17.08 28.73 25.48
C GLN A 16 15.64 29.10 25.13
N LEU A 17 14.99 29.92 25.96
CA LEU A 17 13.63 30.41 25.71
C LEU A 17 13.57 31.27 24.44
N GLU A 18 14.58 32.10 24.21
CA GLU A 18 14.69 32.94 23.02
C GLU A 18 14.97 32.12 21.75
N SER A 19 15.81 31.09 21.85
CA SER A 19 16.03 30.11 20.78
C SER A 19 14.75 29.37 20.40
N LEU A 20 13.99 28.89 21.40
CA LEU A 20 12.71 28.21 21.20
C LEU A 20 11.66 29.14 20.58
N ARG A 21 11.57 30.39 21.05
CA ARG A 21 10.65 31.39 20.47
C ARG A 21 10.96 31.67 19.01
N LYS A 22 12.24 31.80 18.65
CA LYS A 22 12.66 31.96 17.25
C LYS A 22 12.27 30.75 16.41
N ARG A 23 12.43 29.53 16.94
CA ARG A 23 12.06 28.30 16.22
C ARG A 23 10.55 28.17 16.04
N VAL A 24 9.75 28.54 17.03
CA VAL A 24 8.28 28.56 16.91
C VAL A 24 7.84 29.54 15.82
N LEU A 25 8.41 30.75 15.80
CA LEU A 25 8.10 31.74 14.77
C LEU A 25 8.46 31.24 13.36
N GLU A 26 9.62 30.59 13.20
CA GLU A 26 9.99 29.94 11.93
C GLU A 26 8.95 28.91 11.51
N LEU A 27 8.57 28.01 12.41
CA LEU A 27 7.58 26.96 12.13
C LEU A 27 6.19 27.54 11.80
N GLU A 28 5.78 28.61 12.47
CA GLU A 28 4.53 29.32 12.16
C GLU A 28 4.59 29.95 10.76
N THR A 29 5.71 30.55 10.37
CA THR A 29 5.88 31.07 9.01
C THR A 29 5.91 29.97 7.95
N GLU A 30 6.51 28.81 8.23
CA GLU A 30 6.47 27.66 7.33
C GLU A 30 5.06 27.09 7.22
N ASN A 31 4.35 26.94 8.33
CA ASN A 31 2.96 26.49 8.34
C ASN A 31 2.03 27.45 7.58
N ALA A 32 2.24 28.75 7.69
CA ALA A 32 1.50 29.74 6.91
C ALA A 32 1.79 29.62 5.40
N LYS A 33 3.06 29.39 5.01
CA LYS A 33 3.43 29.11 3.61
C LYS A 33 2.78 27.83 3.09
N PHE A 34 2.83 26.73 3.86
CA PHE A 34 2.18 25.48 3.47
C PHE A 34 0.66 25.63 3.39
N SER A 35 0.04 26.38 4.29
CA SER A 35 -1.40 26.66 4.25
C SER A 35 -1.80 27.47 3.01
N ALA A 36 -0.98 28.45 2.60
CA ALA A 36 -1.19 29.22 1.37
C ALA A 36 -0.96 28.38 0.09
N LEU A 37 -0.03 27.41 0.12
CA LEU A 37 0.14 26.44 -0.95
C LEU A 37 -1.06 25.49 -1.04
N LEU A 38 -1.62 25.08 0.10
CA LEU A 38 -2.80 24.24 0.18
C LEU A 38 -4.09 24.98 -0.21
N SER A 39 -4.21 26.29 0.03
CA SER A 39 -5.36 27.08 -0.42
C SER A 39 -5.45 27.21 -1.95
N ASN A 40 -4.31 27.07 -2.64
CA ASN A 40 -4.25 26.99 -4.10
C ASN A 40 -4.40 25.54 -4.63
N CYS A 41 -4.50 24.55 -3.74
CA CYS A 41 -4.78 23.15 -4.10
C CYS A 41 -6.26 23.02 -4.46
N ARG A 42 -6.57 22.56 -5.67
CA ARG A 42 -7.95 22.33 -6.17
C ARG A 42 -8.64 21.12 -5.54
N CYS A 43 -8.16 20.70 -4.38
CA CYS A 43 -8.33 19.39 -3.77
C CYS A 43 -9.63 19.29 -2.95
N ARG A 44 -10.55 20.27 -3.09
CA ARG A 44 -11.76 20.39 -2.25
C ARG A 44 -12.99 20.89 -3.02
N LYS A 45 -13.31 20.32 -4.17
CA LYS A 45 -14.63 20.48 -4.83
C LYS A 45 -15.49 19.20 -4.79
N MET A 46 -15.32 18.35 -3.78
CA MET A 46 -16.11 17.11 -3.68
C MET A 46 -16.79 16.86 -2.33
N GLU A 47 -16.71 17.80 -1.37
CA GLU A 47 -17.28 17.60 -0.03
C GLU A 47 -18.40 18.57 0.38
N GLU A 48 -18.82 19.52 -0.46
CA GLU A 48 -19.86 20.51 -0.09
C GLU A 48 -21.19 20.39 -0.87
N SER A 49 -21.47 19.27 -1.55
CA SER A 49 -22.74 19.08 -2.27
C SER A 49 -23.63 17.94 -1.73
N SER A 50 -23.46 17.52 -0.47
CA SER A 50 -24.29 16.47 0.14
C SER A 50 -25.15 16.92 1.33
N SER A 51 -25.26 18.23 1.60
CA SER A 51 -26.12 18.75 2.67
C SER A 51 -27.00 19.91 2.20
N ALA A 52 -28.02 19.61 1.39
CA ALA A 52 -29.34 20.27 1.39
C ALA A 52 -30.13 19.80 0.17
N HIS A 53 -31.06 18.86 0.37
CA HIS A 53 -32.42 18.84 -0.20
C HIS A 53 -33.09 17.53 0.25
N VAL A 54 -33.72 17.61 1.42
CA VAL A 54 -34.78 16.69 1.87
C VAL A 54 -36.11 17.22 1.29
N LEU A 55 -37.05 16.29 1.11
CA LEU A 55 -38.41 16.32 0.53
C LEU A 55 -38.42 15.61 -0.83
N ASP A 56 -39.25 14.61 -1.11
CA ASP A 56 -40.36 13.95 -0.41
C ASP A 56 -40.77 12.76 -1.29
N SER A 57 -41.00 11.57 -0.71
CA SER A 57 -42.19 10.75 -1.01
C SER A 57 -42.09 9.36 -0.38
N GLY A 58 -43.09 9.06 0.43
CA GLY A 58 -43.86 7.84 0.18
C GLY A 58 -43.61 6.66 1.10
N HIS A 59 -44.04 6.80 2.35
CA HIS A 59 -44.45 5.70 3.21
C HIS A 59 -45.62 4.93 2.56
N LEU A 60 -45.52 3.60 2.40
CA LEU A 60 -46.68 2.72 2.58
C LEU A 60 -46.24 1.29 2.90
N VAL A 61 -46.27 0.98 4.19
CA VAL A 61 -46.32 -0.38 4.71
C VAL A 61 -47.78 -0.81 4.65
N ALA A 62 -48.09 -1.83 3.85
CA ALA A 62 -49.35 -2.56 3.94
C ALA A 62 -49.03 -4.03 4.26
N VAL A 63 -49.23 -4.37 5.53
CA VAL A 63 -49.38 -5.73 6.00
C VAL A 63 -50.75 -6.22 5.51
N THR A 64 -50.79 -7.37 4.82
CA THR A 64 -51.99 -8.21 4.81
C THR A 64 -51.57 -9.66 4.73
N GLU A 65 -52.09 -10.43 5.67
CA GLU A 65 -51.96 -11.87 5.84
C GLU A 65 -52.61 -12.62 4.67
N ASN A 66 -52.10 -13.82 4.36
CA ASN A 66 -52.93 -15.03 4.34
C ASN A 66 -52.09 -16.30 4.22
N LEU A 67 -52.40 -17.22 5.12
CA LEU A 67 -51.95 -18.60 5.23
C LEU A 67 -52.43 -19.44 4.03
N LYS A 68 -51.56 -20.33 3.53
CA LYS A 68 -51.93 -21.67 3.05
C LYS A 68 -50.72 -22.60 3.11
N LEU A 69 -50.89 -23.68 3.86
CA LEU A 69 -50.03 -24.86 3.90
C LEU A 69 -50.37 -25.74 2.69
N ASP A 70 -49.36 -26.31 2.03
CA ASP A 70 -49.38 -27.72 1.61
C ASP A 70 -48.00 -28.18 1.07
N GLY A 71 -47.51 -29.27 1.67
CA GLY A 71 -46.85 -30.42 1.05
C GLY A 71 -45.66 -30.29 0.08
N ASN A 72 -44.50 -30.69 0.62
CA ASN A 72 -43.46 -31.57 0.04
C ASN A 72 -42.36 -31.06 -0.92
N ASP A 73 -41.19 -31.62 -0.61
CA ASP A 73 -39.94 -31.84 -1.34
C ASP A 73 -38.77 -30.83 -1.30
N VAL A 74 -37.64 -31.41 -0.88
CA VAL A 74 -36.31 -30.87 -0.61
C VAL A 74 -35.63 -30.44 -1.91
N MET A 75 -35.02 -29.25 -1.94
CA MET A 75 -33.75 -28.99 -2.65
C MET A 75 -33.06 -27.75 -2.08
N THR A 76 -31.78 -27.93 -1.74
CA THR A 76 -30.82 -26.94 -1.23
C THR A 76 -30.64 -25.77 -2.19
N VAL A 77 -30.85 -24.53 -1.73
CA VAL A 77 -30.57 -23.31 -2.52
C VAL A 77 -29.65 -22.36 -1.73
N ASN A 78 -28.46 -22.15 -2.28
CA ASN A 78 -27.49 -21.15 -1.81
C ASN A 78 -28.02 -19.74 -2.08
N PRO A 79 -28.00 -18.79 -1.12
CA PRO A 79 -28.44 -17.43 -1.39
C PRO A 79 -27.37 -16.67 -2.18
N SER A 80 -27.67 -16.47 -3.46
CA SER A 80 -27.00 -15.53 -4.36
C SER A 80 -27.22 -14.10 -3.88
N LYS A 81 -26.15 -13.46 -3.36
CA LYS A 81 -26.18 -12.02 -3.07
C LYS A 81 -25.83 -11.26 -4.35
N GLN A 82 -26.88 -10.72 -4.97
CA GLN A 82 -26.83 -9.88 -6.15
C GLN A 82 -25.92 -8.66 -5.90
N MET A 83 -24.94 -8.43 -6.79
CA MET A 83 -24.12 -7.21 -6.80
C MET A 83 -24.81 -6.13 -7.64
N LEU A 84 -24.84 -4.92 -7.10
CA LEU A 84 -25.26 -3.69 -7.77
C LEU A 84 -24.38 -3.39 -9.00
N PRO A 85 -24.94 -2.90 -10.11
CA PRO A 85 -24.20 -2.65 -11.34
C PRO A 85 -23.57 -1.25 -11.33
N GLY A 86 -22.25 -1.14 -11.56
CA GLY A 86 -21.65 0.18 -11.81
C GLY A 86 -20.17 0.35 -11.56
N CYS A 87 -19.30 -0.31 -12.32
CA CYS A 87 -18.06 0.30 -12.81
C CYS A 87 -17.59 -0.48 -14.04
N SER A 88 -17.74 0.12 -15.23
CA SER A 88 -17.26 -0.48 -16.48
C SER A 88 -15.75 -0.73 -16.40
N THR A 89 -15.34 -1.98 -16.28
CA THR A 89 -13.94 -2.42 -16.24
C THR A 89 -13.24 -2.26 -17.60
N LYS A 90 -13.97 -1.89 -18.66
CA LYS A 90 -13.47 -1.81 -20.04
C LYS A 90 -12.44 -0.68 -20.26
N THR A 91 -12.40 0.34 -19.40
CA THR A 91 -11.50 1.50 -19.60
C THR A 91 -10.11 1.33 -18.96
N LEU A 92 -9.89 0.31 -18.10
CA LEU A 92 -8.59 0.12 -17.45
C LEU A 92 -7.52 -0.52 -18.35
N HIS A 93 -7.91 -1.17 -19.45
CA HIS A 93 -6.97 -1.82 -20.39
C HIS A 93 -6.11 -0.83 -21.19
N HIS A 94 -6.42 0.48 -21.15
CA HIS A 94 -5.75 1.50 -21.97
C HIS A 94 -4.70 2.33 -21.23
N PHE A 95 -4.43 2.04 -19.94
CA PHE A 95 -3.38 2.76 -19.21
C PHE A 95 -2.00 2.19 -19.51
N PRO A 96 -0.96 3.04 -19.61
CA PRO A 96 0.40 2.56 -19.79
C PRO A 96 0.81 1.70 -18.58
N LYS A 97 1.55 0.63 -18.88
CA LYS A 97 2.06 -0.32 -17.88
C LYS A 97 3.59 -0.31 -17.92
N ARG A 98 4.23 -0.50 -16.78
CA ARG A 98 5.68 -0.66 -16.64
C ARG A 98 5.97 -1.89 -15.81
N TYR A 99 7.04 -2.59 -16.14
CA TYR A 99 7.54 -3.68 -15.33
C TYR A 99 8.37 -3.13 -14.16
N VAL A 100 8.03 -3.55 -12.94
CA VAL A 100 8.67 -3.06 -11.71
C VAL A 100 9.03 -4.21 -10.79
N ALA A 101 10.01 -3.97 -9.93
CA ALA A 101 10.32 -4.79 -8.77
C ALA A 101 9.86 -4.07 -7.50
N LEU A 102 9.12 -4.76 -6.63
CA LEU A 102 8.70 -4.28 -5.32
C LEU A 102 9.45 -5.05 -4.23
N LYS A 103 9.98 -4.32 -3.24
CA LYS A 103 10.56 -4.90 -2.03
C LYS A 103 9.51 -4.91 -0.92
N VAL A 104 9.24 -6.08 -0.39
CA VAL A 104 8.18 -6.36 0.57
C VAL A 104 8.78 -6.82 1.89
N MET A 105 8.31 -6.22 2.97
CA MET A 105 8.46 -6.70 4.33
C MET A 105 7.12 -7.17 4.86
N TYR A 106 7.15 -8.27 5.62
CA TYR A 106 5.99 -8.75 6.34
C TYR A 106 6.32 -9.52 7.61
N PHE A 107 5.41 -9.44 8.56
CA PHE A 107 5.35 -10.34 9.72
C PHE A 107 4.47 -11.55 9.39
N GLY A 108 5.07 -12.74 9.34
CA GLY A 108 4.40 -13.95 8.83
C GLY A 108 3.47 -14.64 9.82
N GLN A 109 3.44 -14.24 11.09
CA GLN A 109 2.77 -14.97 12.18
C GLN A 109 1.28 -15.23 11.92
N ARG A 110 0.57 -14.26 11.31
CA ARG A 110 -0.87 -14.35 11.03
C ARG A 110 -1.21 -15.00 9.68
N PHE A 111 -0.19 -15.37 8.88
CA PHE A 111 -0.38 -15.78 7.49
C PHE A 111 0.02 -17.24 7.25
N TYR A 112 -0.67 -17.90 6.32
CA TYR A 112 -0.37 -19.26 5.86
C TYR A 112 0.79 -19.32 4.85
N GLY A 113 1.80 -18.48 5.06
CA GLY A 113 2.98 -18.36 4.19
C GLY A 113 2.83 -17.31 3.10
N PHE A 114 3.84 -17.24 2.22
CA PHE A 114 3.88 -16.21 1.19
C PHE A 114 2.92 -16.49 0.03
N ALA A 115 3.02 -17.67 -0.59
CA ALA A 115 2.34 -17.98 -1.85
C ALA A 115 0.85 -18.25 -1.62
N SER A 116 0.01 -17.72 -2.51
CA SER A 116 -1.42 -18.03 -2.55
C SER A 116 -1.64 -19.43 -3.12
N GLU A 117 -2.35 -20.27 -2.37
CA GLU A 117 -2.73 -21.63 -2.74
C GLU A 117 -4.24 -21.79 -2.49
N ALA A 118 -4.92 -22.66 -3.24
CA ALA A 118 -6.35 -22.86 -3.05
C ALA A 118 -6.63 -23.32 -1.60
N GLN A 119 -7.56 -22.63 -0.93
CA GLN A 119 -7.99 -22.86 0.47
C GLN A 119 -7.07 -22.32 1.59
N MET A 120 -5.92 -21.71 1.28
CA MET A 120 -5.07 -21.06 2.29
C MET A 120 -5.24 -19.53 2.23
N ASP A 121 -5.99 -18.96 3.17
CA ASP A 121 -6.21 -17.51 3.35
C ASP A 121 -6.21 -17.21 4.86
N PRO A 122 -5.54 -16.15 5.35
CA PRO A 122 -4.77 -15.15 4.62
C PRO A 122 -3.35 -15.58 4.25
N THR A 123 -2.92 -15.27 3.02
CA THR A 123 -1.51 -15.36 2.57
C THR A 123 -0.97 -13.99 2.18
N ILE A 124 0.34 -13.79 2.28
CA ILE A 124 0.96 -12.50 1.94
C ILE A 124 0.68 -12.10 0.49
N GLU A 125 0.84 -13.05 -0.44
CA GLU A 125 0.59 -12.83 -1.87
C GLU A 125 -0.88 -12.45 -2.12
N SER A 126 -1.84 -13.12 -1.46
CA SER A 126 -3.26 -12.79 -1.61
C SER A 126 -3.59 -11.36 -1.15
N GLU A 127 -3.05 -10.91 -0.02
CA GLU A 127 -3.26 -9.55 0.50
C GLU A 127 -2.63 -8.48 -0.40
N ILE A 128 -1.45 -8.76 -0.95
CA ILE A 128 -0.80 -7.88 -1.93
C ILE A 128 -1.67 -7.76 -3.19
N PHE A 129 -2.19 -8.86 -3.73
CA PHE A 129 -3.08 -8.81 -4.89
C PHE A 129 -4.39 -8.09 -4.57
N LYS A 130 -5.00 -8.31 -3.40
CA LYS A 130 -6.19 -7.56 -2.94
C LYS A 130 -5.89 -6.05 -2.93
N ALA A 131 -4.74 -5.63 -2.41
CA ALA A 131 -4.32 -4.22 -2.38
C ALA A 131 -4.03 -3.65 -3.79
N LEU A 132 -3.39 -4.40 -4.68
CA LEU A 132 -3.12 -3.99 -6.06
C LEU A 132 -4.42 -3.79 -6.86
N HIS A 133 -5.39 -4.67 -6.70
CA HIS A 133 -6.72 -4.52 -7.32
C HIS A 133 -7.47 -3.32 -6.73
N LYS A 134 -7.46 -3.15 -5.41
CA LYS A 134 -8.14 -2.03 -4.73
C LYS A 134 -7.56 -0.66 -5.11
N THR A 135 -6.25 -0.59 -5.34
CA THR A 135 -5.56 0.63 -5.79
C THR A 135 -5.63 0.85 -7.31
N ARG A 136 -6.24 -0.09 -8.07
CA ARG A 136 -6.35 -0.05 -9.54
C ARG A 136 -4.99 0.03 -10.23
N LEU A 137 -3.95 -0.54 -9.63
CA LEU A 137 -2.61 -0.66 -10.22
C LEU A 137 -2.51 -1.81 -11.22
N ILE A 138 -3.36 -2.82 -11.04
CA ILE A 138 -3.49 -3.98 -11.92
C ILE A 138 -4.93 -4.11 -12.42
N SER A 139 -5.10 -4.72 -13.59
CA SER A 139 -6.40 -4.89 -14.28
C SER A 139 -6.37 -6.12 -15.14
N GLY A 140 -7.39 -6.97 -15.05
CA GLY A 140 -7.45 -8.22 -15.81
C GLY A 140 -6.89 -9.43 -15.06
N ASP A 141 -6.59 -10.48 -15.83
CA ASP A 141 -6.18 -11.78 -15.32
C ASP A 141 -4.70 -11.84 -14.94
N LYS A 142 -4.34 -12.79 -14.04
CA LYS A 142 -2.97 -13.00 -13.53
C LYS A 142 -1.90 -13.15 -14.62
N LYS A 143 -2.27 -13.60 -15.82
CA LYS A 143 -1.34 -13.77 -16.96
C LYS A 143 -0.81 -12.46 -17.51
N GLU A 144 -1.58 -11.37 -17.40
CA GLU A 144 -1.16 -10.06 -17.95
C GLU A 144 -0.04 -9.40 -17.15
N PHE A 145 0.11 -9.75 -15.88
CA PHE A 145 1.04 -9.03 -14.98
C PHE A 145 2.45 -9.59 -14.98
N GLN A 146 2.70 -10.72 -15.67
CA GLN A 146 4.00 -11.41 -15.66
C GLN A 146 4.60 -11.52 -14.26
N TYR A 147 3.77 -11.94 -13.29
CA TYR A 147 4.13 -11.95 -11.90
C TYR A 147 5.22 -12.99 -11.59
N SER A 148 6.27 -12.56 -10.89
CA SER A 148 7.35 -13.40 -10.37
C SER A 148 7.67 -13.03 -8.93
N ARG A 149 8.11 -14.03 -8.15
CA ARG A 149 8.48 -13.90 -6.73
C ARG A 149 9.83 -14.51 -6.45
N CYS A 150 10.65 -13.85 -5.64
CA CYS A 150 12.00 -14.30 -5.33
C CYS A 150 12.03 -15.65 -4.59
N GLY A 151 11.21 -15.82 -3.57
CA GLY A 151 11.10 -17.09 -2.82
C GLY A 151 9.69 -17.37 -2.31
N ARG A 152 9.41 -18.61 -1.94
CA ARG A 152 8.27 -18.95 -1.07
C ARG A 152 8.77 -18.92 0.37
N THR A 153 7.89 -18.57 1.30
CA THR A 153 8.12 -18.77 2.73
C THR A 153 6.96 -19.56 3.31
N ASP A 154 7.26 -20.39 4.30
CA ASP A 154 6.28 -21.23 4.97
C ASP A 154 5.44 -20.42 5.97
N LYS A 155 4.39 -21.06 6.51
CA LYS A 155 3.52 -20.48 7.53
C LYS A 155 4.35 -19.96 8.72
N GLY A 156 4.07 -18.72 9.14
CA GLY A 156 4.72 -18.10 10.29
C GLY A 156 6.08 -17.45 10.00
N VAL A 157 6.71 -17.71 8.86
CA VAL A 157 8.02 -17.13 8.51
C VAL A 157 7.86 -15.66 8.13
N SER A 158 8.67 -14.80 8.73
CA SER A 158 8.70 -13.35 8.43
C SER A 158 9.79 -13.01 7.41
N SER A 159 9.66 -11.87 6.73
CA SER A 159 10.67 -11.39 5.78
C SER A 159 10.78 -9.88 5.80
N VAL A 160 11.99 -9.36 5.57
CA VAL A 160 12.26 -7.92 5.40
C VAL A 160 12.67 -7.58 3.96
N GLY A 161 12.93 -8.60 3.14
CA GLY A 161 13.60 -8.44 1.84
C GLY A 161 13.03 -9.32 0.75
N GLN A 162 11.77 -9.75 0.86
CA GLN A 162 11.11 -10.45 -0.23
C GLN A 162 10.97 -9.51 -1.42
N VAL A 163 11.25 -10.00 -2.62
CA VAL A 163 11.11 -9.23 -3.86
C VAL A 163 10.09 -9.89 -4.76
N ILE A 164 9.18 -9.10 -5.30
CA ILE A 164 8.26 -9.50 -6.37
C ILE A 164 8.47 -8.60 -7.58
N SER A 165 8.22 -9.12 -8.78
CA SER A 165 8.22 -8.34 -10.01
C SER A 165 6.94 -8.58 -10.80
N LEU A 166 6.39 -7.52 -11.37
CA LEU A 166 5.15 -7.54 -12.13
C LEU A 166 4.95 -6.23 -12.93
N PHE A 167 4.06 -6.27 -13.91
CA PHE A 167 3.57 -5.07 -14.60
C PHE A 167 2.57 -4.30 -13.73
N LEU A 168 2.81 -3.02 -13.52
CA LEU A 168 1.91 -2.08 -12.86
C LEU A 168 1.56 -0.91 -13.79
N ARG A 169 0.39 -0.31 -13.57
CA ARG A 169 0.02 0.98 -14.16
C ARG A 169 1.08 2.04 -13.80
N THR A 170 1.54 2.79 -14.78
CA THR A 170 2.48 3.90 -14.62
C THR A 170 1.84 5.23 -15.05
N ASN A 171 2.37 6.36 -14.55
CA ASN A 171 2.05 7.69 -15.08
C ASN A 171 3.04 8.14 -16.17
N CYS A 172 4.17 7.44 -16.33
CA CYS A 172 5.12 7.72 -17.39
C CYS A 172 4.52 7.33 -18.74
N LYS A 173 4.35 8.31 -19.62
CA LYS A 173 4.16 8.04 -21.04
C LYS A 173 5.51 7.61 -21.59
N GLU A 174 5.60 6.44 -22.21
CA GLU A 174 6.78 6.11 -23.00
C GLU A 174 6.88 7.16 -24.11
N THR A 175 7.88 8.06 -24.03
CA THR A 175 8.43 8.69 -25.22
C THR A 175 8.97 7.56 -26.08
N ALA A 176 8.14 7.09 -27.01
CA ALA A 176 8.54 6.18 -28.06
C ALA A 176 9.87 6.66 -28.62
N ALA A 177 10.89 5.80 -28.54
CA ALA A 177 12.17 6.07 -29.16
C ALA A 177 11.96 6.38 -30.66
N SER A 178 12.46 7.55 -31.06
CA SER A 178 12.87 7.90 -32.42
C SER A 178 11.89 7.59 -33.57
N ASN A 179 11.09 8.58 -33.96
CA ASN A 179 11.00 8.94 -35.38
C ASN A 179 11.42 10.42 -35.50
N GLY A 180 12.33 10.66 -36.46
CA GLY A 180 13.24 11.80 -36.48
C GLY A 180 12.63 13.20 -36.64
N TYR A 181 13.51 14.17 -36.36
CA TYR A 181 13.43 15.60 -36.70
C TYR A 181 12.25 16.42 -36.15
N SER A 182 12.50 17.16 -35.07
CA SER A 182 12.58 18.64 -35.12
C SER A 182 13.06 19.15 -33.77
N GLY A 183 14.05 20.06 -33.80
CA GLY A 183 14.66 20.62 -32.61
C GLY A 183 13.73 21.61 -31.93
N GLU A 184 13.34 21.29 -30.70
CA GLU A 184 12.90 22.22 -29.66
C GLU A 184 13.19 21.51 -28.32
N PRO A 185 13.89 22.12 -27.34
CA PRO A 185 14.07 21.55 -26.02
C PRO A 185 12.78 21.74 -25.21
N PHE A 186 11.69 21.08 -25.63
CA PHE A 186 10.46 21.06 -24.85
C PHE A 186 10.75 20.35 -23.53
N ALA A 187 10.49 21.08 -22.45
CA ALA A 187 10.72 20.70 -21.07
C ALA A 187 10.39 19.22 -20.84
N LYS A 188 11.38 18.50 -20.32
CA LYS A 188 11.25 17.16 -19.75
C LYS A 188 10.14 17.24 -18.71
N GLU A 189 8.89 17.01 -19.12
CA GLU A 189 7.75 16.97 -18.21
C GLU A 189 8.15 15.96 -17.14
N LEU A 190 8.37 16.46 -15.92
CA LEU A 190 8.51 15.66 -14.72
C LEU A 190 7.17 14.93 -14.54
N CYS A 191 6.97 13.86 -15.31
CA CYS A 191 5.93 12.90 -15.03
C CYS A 191 6.35 12.24 -13.73
N GLU A 192 5.93 12.83 -12.62
CA GLU A 192 6.03 12.21 -11.30
C GLU A 192 5.31 10.86 -11.39
N GLU A 193 6.10 9.81 -11.21
CA GLU A 193 5.60 8.45 -11.21
C GLU A 193 4.69 8.23 -10.00
N ILE A 194 3.81 7.24 -10.11
CA ILE A 194 2.96 6.82 -9.00
C ILE A 194 3.83 6.39 -7.83
N ASP A 195 3.60 7.00 -6.65
CA ASP A 195 4.18 6.54 -5.40
C ASP A 195 3.50 5.23 -4.96
N TYR A 196 3.98 4.12 -5.54
CA TYR A 196 3.46 2.78 -5.27
C TYR A 196 3.56 2.42 -3.78
N VAL A 197 4.62 2.88 -3.11
CA VAL A 197 4.89 2.56 -1.70
C VAL A 197 3.81 3.16 -0.82
N LYS A 198 3.60 4.47 -0.92
CA LYS A 198 2.58 5.18 -0.13
C LYS A 198 1.17 4.72 -0.48
N MET A 199 0.90 4.48 -1.77
CA MET A 199 -0.41 4.03 -2.24
C MET A 199 -0.76 2.63 -1.70
N LEU A 200 0.16 1.68 -1.80
CA LEU A 200 -0.07 0.30 -1.34
C LEU A 200 -0.11 0.23 0.19
N ASN A 201 0.80 0.90 0.89
CA ASN A 201 0.84 0.88 2.36
C ASN A 201 -0.38 1.51 3.03
N ARG A 202 -1.15 2.37 2.32
CA ARG A 202 -2.45 2.88 2.81
C ARG A 202 -3.56 1.83 2.81
N VAL A 203 -3.42 0.77 2.01
CA VAL A 203 -4.46 -0.24 1.80
C VAL A 203 -4.08 -1.60 2.42
N LEU A 204 -2.78 -1.90 2.50
CA LEU A 204 -2.26 -3.14 3.06
C LEU A 204 -2.50 -3.24 4.58
N PRO A 205 -2.72 -4.46 5.11
CA PRO A 205 -2.74 -4.72 6.55
C PRO A 205 -1.44 -4.26 7.22
N GLU A 206 -1.49 -3.95 8.52
CA GLU A 206 -0.32 -3.43 9.26
C GLU A 206 0.93 -4.31 9.21
N ASP A 207 0.73 -5.63 9.10
CA ASP A 207 1.84 -6.58 9.05
C ASP A 207 2.58 -6.59 7.72
N ILE A 208 2.04 -6.01 6.64
CA ILE A 208 2.62 -6.05 5.30
C ILE A 208 2.95 -4.63 4.87
N ARG A 209 4.21 -4.41 4.49
CA ARG A 209 4.70 -3.12 4.02
C ARG A 209 5.54 -3.29 2.78
N ILE A 210 5.25 -2.46 1.78
CA ILE A 210 6.18 -2.20 0.69
C ILE A 210 7.23 -1.22 1.21
N ILE A 211 8.50 -1.57 1.12
CA ILE A 211 9.61 -0.73 1.59
C ILE A 211 10.16 0.12 0.45
N GLY A 212 10.09 -0.38 -0.78
CA GLY A 212 10.63 0.32 -1.93
C GLY A 212 10.23 -0.35 -3.24
N TRP A 213 10.50 0.35 -4.33
CA TRP A 213 10.25 -0.12 -5.67
C TRP A 213 11.34 0.38 -6.63
N SER A 214 11.50 -0.32 -7.76
CA SER A 214 12.37 0.10 -8.87
C SER A 214 11.76 -0.32 -10.20
N PRO A 215 11.89 0.48 -11.28
CA PRO A 215 11.72 -0.04 -12.63
C PRO A 215 12.62 -1.25 -12.84
N ALA A 216 12.13 -2.25 -13.57
CA ALA A 216 12.88 -3.44 -13.92
C ALA A 216 12.74 -3.70 -15.43
N PRO A 217 13.78 -4.24 -16.09
CA PRO A 217 13.67 -4.62 -17.49
C PRO A 217 12.76 -5.85 -17.63
N THR A 218 12.12 -6.03 -18.78
CA THR A 218 11.07 -7.05 -18.98
C THR A 218 11.58 -8.49 -18.96
N ASP A 219 12.89 -8.69 -19.07
CA ASP A 219 13.59 -9.97 -18.92
C ASP A 219 13.91 -10.30 -17.45
N PHE A 220 13.75 -9.34 -16.53
CA PHE A 220 13.99 -9.57 -15.11
C PHE A 220 12.95 -10.50 -14.50
N SER A 221 13.41 -11.50 -13.75
CA SER A 221 12.55 -12.36 -12.94
C SER A 221 13.02 -12.34 -11.51
N ALA A 222 12.17 -11.89 -10.58
CA ALA A 222 12.51 -11.89 -9.16
C ALA A 222 13.03 -13.26 -8.66
N ARG A 223 12.56 -14.37 -9.25
CA ARG A 223 13.03 -15.73 -8.94
C ARG A 223 14.40 -16.06 -9.52
N PHE A 224 14.57 -15.87 -10.83
CA PHE A 224 15.72 -16.41 -11.58
C PHE A 224 16.88 -15.42 -11.68
N SER A 225 16.62 -14.12 -11.64
CA SER A 225 17.65 -13.08 -11.58
C SER A 225 18.23 -12.92 -10.16
N CYS A 226 17.69 -13.63 -9.18
CA CYS A 226 18.18 -13.62 -7.80
C CYS A 226 19.47 -14.44 -7.67
N LEU A 227 20.57 -13.79 -7.28
CA LEU A 227 21.88 -14.43 -7.07
C LEU A 227 21.93 -15.31 -5.81
N SER A 228 21.44 -14.80 -4.68
CA SER A 228 21.47 -15.50 -3.41
C SER A 228 20.34 -15.04 -2.49
N ARG A 229 20.00 -15.89 -1.51
CA ARG A 229 18.98 -15.61 -0.48
C ARG A 229 19.64 -15.80 0.88
N GLN A 230 19.38 -14.88 1.80
CA GLN A 230 19.88 -14.95 3.17
C GLN A 230 18.71 -15.14 4.13
N TYR A 231 18.84 -16.11 5.03
CA TYR A 231 17.90 -16.37 6.11
C TYR A 231 18.59 -16.13 7.45
N LYS A 232 17.86 -15.55 8.39
CA LYS A 232 18.31 -15.35 9.76
C LYS A 232 17.33 -16.06 10.69
N TYR A 233 17.87 -16.97 11.50
CA TYR A 233 17.12 -17.67 12.52
C TYR A 233 17.49 -17.08 13.87
N PHE A 234 16.48 -16.76 14.66
CA PHE A 234 16.64 -16.22 16.01
C PHE A 234 16.20 -17.31 17.00
N PHE A 235 17.10 -17.64 17.91
CA PHE A 235 16.87 -18.62 18.97
C PHE A 235 17.00 -17.94 20.31
N TRP A 236 16.20 -18.38 21.28
CA TRP A 236 16.44 -18.04 22.68
C TRP A 236 17.70 -18.77 23.14
N ARG A 237 18.60 -18.05 23.82
CA ARG A 237 19.93 -18.57 24.14
C ARG A 237 19.88 -19.80 25.05
N GLU A 238 18.99 -19.80 26.05
CA GLU A 238 18.80 -20.85 27.07
C GLU A 238 20.08 -21.67 27.35
N ASN A 239 20.03 -23.00 27.16
CA ASN A 239 21.13 -23.92 27.37
C ASN A 239 21.81 -24.33 26.06
N LEU A 240 21.72 -23.52 25.00
CA LEU A 240 22.34 -23.81 23.72
C LEU A 240 23.87 -23.74 23.82
N ASN A 241 24.55 -24.81 23.41
CA ASN A 241 26.01 -24.83 23.34
C ASN A 241 26.49 -24.13 22.06
N ILE A 242 26.71 -22.81 22.18
CA ILE A 242 27.11 -21.95 21.05
C ILE A 242 28.44 -22.38 20.44
N THR A 243 29.42 -22.79 21.27
CA THR A 243 30.73 -23.24 20.78
C THR A 243 30.61 -24.49 19.90
N ALA A 244 29.78 -25.45 20.30
CA ALA A 244 29.52 -26.62 19.47
C ALA A 244 28.82 -26.25 18.14
N MET A 245 27.91 -25.28 18.16
CA MET A 245 27.22 -24.79 16.95
C MET A 245 28.16 -24.05 15.99
N GLU A 246 29.11 -23.27 16.51
CA GLU A 246 30.11 -22.56 15.70
C GLU A 246 31.09 -23.51 15.02
N ILE A 247 31.50 -24.59 15.71
CA ILE A 247 32.37 -25.63 15.16
C ILE A 247 31.66 -26.43 14.05
N ALA A 248 30.34 -26.61 14.17
CA ALA A 248 29.53 -27.36 13.20
C ALA A 248 29.12 -26.55 11.96
N ARG A 249 29.54 -25.28 11.84
CA ARG A 249 29.19 -24.38 10.74
C ARG A 249 29.95 -24.69 9.45
#